data_AF-C2G4Z1-F1
#
_entry.id   AF-C2G4Z1-F1
#
_cell.length_a   1.000
_cell.length_b   1.000
_cell.length_c   1.000
_cell.angle_alpha   90.00
_cell.angle_beta   90.00
_cell.angle_gamma   90.00
#
_symmetry.space_group_name_H-M   'P 1'
#
loop_
_entity.id
_entity.type
_entity.pdbx_description
1 polymer ?
#
loop_
_entity_poly.entity_id
_entity_poly.type
_entity_poly.pdbx_seq_one_letter_code
_entity_poly.pdbx_strand_id
1 'polypeptide(L)'
;MYLSVFFKLAVFGDFKLLFEEILLLKLFIKKNIMDRKTIAIISYITIIGWLIAYFQYKDKTKDAFVSYHLKQSLGITIISILLGLVLNIVVIAVPALAVLTYANIFILILWILGIVNAVKEEMKPVPVVGTIFEKKFSFLD
;
A
#
# COMPACT_ATOMS: atom_id res chain seq x y z
N MET A 1 -6.26 -36.08 22.21
CA MET A 1 -6.83 -34.99 23.06
C MET A 1 -5.84 -33.84 23.26
N TYR A 2 -4.57 -34.08 23.63
CA TYR A 2 -3.61 -33.00 23.87
C TYR A 2 -3.14 -32.24 22.60
N LEU A 3 -3.01 -32.92 21.46
CA LEU A 3 -2.56 -32.30 20.21
C LEU A 3 -3.58 -31.30 19.63
N SER A 4 -4.88 -31.58 19.75
CA SER A 4 -5.94 -30.68 19.30
C SER A 4 -6.10 -29.46 20.20
N VAL A 5 -5.81 -29.59 21.50
CA VAL A 5 -5.80 -28.46 22.46
C VAL A 5 -4.57 -27.57 22.23
N PHE A 6 -3.41 -28.16 21.96
CA PHE A 6 -2.19 -27.41 21.64
C PHE A 6 -2.31 -26.63 20.31
N PHE A 7 -2.89 -27.25 19.28
CA PHE A 7 -3.16 -26.59 18.00
C PHE A 7 -4.16 -25.42 18.15
N LYS A 8 -5.20 -25.59 18.98
CA LYS A 8 -6.14 -24.52 19.30
C LYS A 8 -5.46 -23.39 20.09
N LEU A 9 -4.65 -23.70 21.09
CA LEU A 9 -3.94 -22.68 21.88
C LEU A 9 -2.89 -21.91 21.07
N ALA A 10 -2.18 -22.58 20.14
CA ALA A 10 -1.24 -21.92 19.22
C ALA A 10 -1.98 -20.98 18.24
N VAL A 11 -3.02 -21.48 17.56
CA VAL A 11 -3.78 -20.68 16.57
C VAL A 11 -4.52 -19.51 17.22
N PHE A 12 -5.14 -19.71 18.40
CA PHE A 12 -5.82 -18.63 19.12
C PHE A 12 -4.85 -17.68 19.83
N GLY A 13 -3.67 -18.16 20.24
CA GLY A 13 -2.60 -17.34 20.81
C GLY A 13 -2.02 -16.38 19.79
N ASP A 14 -1.68 -16.89 18.60
CA ASP A 14 -1.12 -16.09 17.50
C ASP A 14 -2.13 -15.04 17.01
N PHE A 15 -3.42 -15.38 16.93
CA PHE A 15 -4.44 -14.41 16.52
C PHE A 15 -4.66 -13.31 17.57
N LYS A 16 -4.59 -13.65 18.86
CA LYS A 16 -4.70 -12.65 19.95
C LYS A 16 -3.49 -11.73 19.96
N LEU A 17 -2.28 -12.26 19.78
CA LEU A 17 -1.05 -11.47 19.64
C LEU A 17 -1.13 -10.52 18.43
N LEU A 18 -1.56 -11.03 17.27
CA LEU A 18 -1.76 -10.22 16.07
C LEU A 18 -2.80 -9.10 16.29
N PHE A 19 -3.88 -9.39 17.03
CA PHE A 19 -4.89 -8.39 17.37
C PHE A 19 -4.33 -7.28 18.29
N GLU A 20 -3.59 -7.65 19.33
CA GLU A 20 -2.94 -6.69 20.24
C GLU A 20 -1.89 -5.84 19.52
N GLU A 21 -1.10 -6.42 18.61
CA GLU A 21 -0.15 -5.66 17.78
C GLU A 21 -0.86 -4.66 16.87
N ILE A 22 -1.97 -5.05 16.24
CA ILE A 22 -2.80 -4.13 15.44
C ILE A 22 -3.41 -3.03 16.32
N LEU A 23 -3.83 -3.35 17.54
CA LEU A 23 -4.40 -2.39 18.49
C LEU A 23 -3.33 -1.40 18.99
N LEU A 24 -2.14 -1.88 19.33
CA LEU A 24 -0.98 -1.08 19.71
C LEU A 24 -0.53 -0.19 18.57
N LEU A 25 -0.53 -0.70 17.32
CA LEU A 25 -0.23 0.09 16.14
C LEU A 25 -1.26 1.22 15.96
N LYS A 26 -2.56 0.95 16.14
CA LYS A 26 -3.59 2.00 16.12
C LYS A 26 -3.38 3.05 17.22
N LEU A 27 -3.06 2.63 18.44
CA LEU A 27 -2.80 3.53 19.56
C LEU A 27 -1.54 4.37 19.34
N PHE A 28 -0.47 3.78 18.82
CA PHE A 28 0.77 4.45 18.47
C PHE A 28 0.55 5.50 17.36
N ILE A 29 -0.20 5.15 16.32
CA ILE A 29 -0.61 6.04 15.23
C ILE A 29 -1.41 7.22 15.79
N LYS A 30 -2.42 6.96 16.65
CA LYS A 30 -3.23 8.01 17.25
C LYS A 30 -2.41 8.99 18.10
N LYS A 31 -1.37 8.49 18.79
CA LYS A 31 -0.49 9.31 19.62
C LYS A 31 0.44 10.21 18.78
N ASN A 32 0.89 9.74 17.61
CA ASN A 32 1.81 10.47 16.74
C ASN A 32 1.07 11.14 15.58
N ILE A 33 0.72 12.40 15.77
CA ILE A 33 0.10 13.22 14.71
C ILE A 33 1.18 13.59 13.69
N MET A 34 1.18 12.91 12.54
CA MET A 34 2.08 13.24 11.42
C MET A 34 1.51 14.37 10.57
N ASP A 35 2.36 15.20 9.97
CA ASP A 35 1.91 16.21 9.01
C ASP A 35 1.44 15.56 7.69
N ARG A 36 0.70 16.32 6.88
CA ARG A 36 0.12 15.84 5.60
C ARG A 36 1.17 15.36 4.59
N LYS A 37 2.34 15.98 4.54
CA LYS A 37 3.45 15.59 3.65
C LYS A 37 4.03 14.25 4.06
N THR A 38 4.28 14.07 5.36
CA THR A 38 4.75 12.79 5.90
C THR A 38 3.75 11.66 5.61
N ILE A 39 2.45 11.90 5.83
CA ILE A 39 1.40 10.91 5.53
C ILE A 39 1.40 10.53 4.04
N ALA A 40 1.51 11.52 3.14
CA ALA A 40 1.54 11.28 1.70
C ALA A 40 2.79 10.50 1.26
N ILE A 41 3.96 10.75 1.86
CA ILE A 41 5.19 9.98 1.56
C ILE A 41 5.05 8.54 2.05
N ILE A 42 4.55 8.36 3.28
CA ILE A 42 4.36 7.03 3.89
C ILE A 42 3.41 6.16 3.08
N SER A 43 2.43 6.75 2.37
CA SER A 43 1.49 5.98 1.55
C SER A 43 2.15 5.21 0.40
N TYR A 44 3.37 5.58 -0.01
CA TYR A 44 4.12 4.86 -1.03
C TYR A 44 4.98 3.73 -0.46
N ILE A 45 5.45 3.79 0.79
CA ILE A 45 6.57 2.94 1.26
C ILE A 45 6.29 1.43 1.13
N THR A 46 5.16 0.96 1.65
CA THR A 46 4.70 -0.43 1.55
C THR A 46 3.18 -0.46 1.68
N ILE A 47 2.56 -1.64 1.51
CA ILE A 47 1.14 -1.82 1.84
C ILE A 47 0.84 -1.50 3.32
N ILE A 48 1.79 -1.78 4.22
CA ILE A 48 1.68 -1.42 5.64
C ILE A 48 1.75 0.10 5.80
N GLY A 49 2.69 0.77 5.12
CA GLY A 49 2.77 2.23 5.06
C GLY A 49 1.48 2.86 4.56
N TRP A 50 0.89 2.29 3.50
CA TRP A 50 -0.39 2.73 2.96
C TRP A 50 -1.53 2.62 3.99
N LEU A 51 -1.62 1.51 4.73
CA LEU A 51 -2.62 1.34 5.80
C LEU A 51 -2.43 2.38 6.92
N ILE A 52 -1.18 2.62 7.34
CA ILE A 52 -0.86 3.65 8.34
C ILE A 52 -1.34 5.04 7.85
N ALA A 53 -1.03 5.39 6.61
CA ALA A 53 -1.43 6.65 6.01
C ALA A 53 -2.96 6.78 5.89
N TYR A 54 -3.65 5.71 5.53
CA TYR A 54 -5.11 5.68 5.43
C TYR A 54 -5.80 5.88 6.80
N PHE A 55 -5.32 5.22 7.86
CA PHE A 55 -5.91 5.42 9.20
C PHE A 55 -5.66 6.85 9.71
N GLN A 56 -4.47 7.42 9.48
CA GLN A 56 -4.20 8.83 9.79
C GLN A 56 -5.10 9.80 9.00
N TYR A 57 -5.34 9.51 7.72
CA TYR A 57 -6.23 10.30 6.89
C TYR A 57 -7.68 10.27 7.39
N LYS A 58 -8.17 9.08 7.76
CA LYS A 58 -9.55 8.88 8.19
C LYS A 58 -9.86 9.50 9.56
N ASP A 59 -8.89 9.49 10.47
CA ASP A 59 -9.06 10.02 11.83
C ASP A 59 -8.90 11.55 11.90
N LYS A 60 -8.41 12.18 10.83
CA LYS A 60 -8.23 13.65 10.72
C LYS A 60 -9.29 14.27 9.82
N THR A 61 -9.26 15.61 9.72
CA THR A 61 -9.94 16.31 8.64
C THR A 61 -9.37 15.83 7.31
N LYS A 62 -10.24 15.27 6.46
CA LYS A 62 -9.87 14.75 5.14
C LYS A 62 -9.12 15.81 4.34
N ASP A 63 -7.87 15.50 4.02
CA ASP A 63 -6.96 16.37 3.29
C ASP A 63 -6.88 15.93 1.82
N ALA A 64 -7.19 16.83 0.89
CA ALA A 64 -7.24 16.52 -0.54
C ALA A 64 -5.88 16.03 -1.09
N PHE A 65 -4.77 16.55 -0.58
CA PHE A 65 -3.43 16.13 -1.01
C PHE A 65 -3.10 14.73 -0.50
N VAL A 66 -3.45 14.42 0.75
CA VAL A 66 -3.28 13.06 1.29
C VAL A 66 -4.16 12.07 0.54
N SER A 67 -5.44 12.41 0.30
CA SER A 67 -6.36 11.60 -0.51
C SER A 67 -5.78 11.33 -1.90
N TYR A 68 -5.25 12.36 -2.54
CA TYR A 68 -4.64 12.24 -3.86
C TYR A 68 -3.48 11.22 -3.86
N HIS A 69 -2.52 11.36 -2.95
CA HIS A 69 -1.38 10.45 -2.88
C HIS A 69 -1.77 9.04 -2.44
N LEU A 70 -2.78 8.87 -1.58
CA LEU A 70 -3.35 7.56 -1.23
C LEU A 70 -3.93 6.85 -2.47
N LYS A 71 -4.66 7.57 -3.35
CA LYS A 71 -5.21 7.03 -4.60
C LYS A 71 -4.12 6.64 -5.58
N GLN A 72 -3.11 7.50 -5.78
CA GLN A 72 -1.99 7.23 -6.68
C GLN A 72 -1.17 6.02 -6.20
N SER A 73 -0.77 5.98 -4.92
CA SER A 73 0.03 4.88 -4.38
C SER A 73 -0.73 3.55 -4.41
N LEU A 74 -2.04 3.56 -4.14
CA LEU A 74 -2.88 2.37 -4.25
C LEU A 74 -2.99 1.90 -5.70
N GLY A 75 -3.18 2.82 -6.65
CA GLY A 75 -3.21 2.52 -8.09
C GLY A 75 -1.92 1.88 -8.58
N ILE A 76 -0.74 2.41 -8.19
CA ILE A 76 0.57 1.80 -8.49
C ILE A 76 0.65 0.39 -7.91
N THR A 77 0.21 0.20 -6.66
CA THR A 77 0.22 -1.11 -5.99
C THR A 77 -0.63 -2.13 -6.75
N ILE A 78 -1.84 -1.75 -7.19
CA ILE A 78 -2.71 -2.62 -7.96
C ILE A 78 -2.09 -2.98 -9.32
N ILE A 79 -1.55 -2.00 -10.05
CA ILE A 79 -0.87 -2.25 -11.33
C ILE A 79 0.32 -3.20 -11.12
N SER A 80 1.11 -2.99 -10.07
CA SER A 80 2.26 -3.84 -9.73
C SER A 80 1.86 -5.29 -9.49
N ILE A 81 0.80 -5.52 -8.69
CA ILE A 81 0.28 -6.86 -8.43
C ILE A 81 -0.21 -7.52 -9.72
N LEU A 82 -0.99 -6.80 -10.53
CA LEU A 82 -1.51 -7.32 -11.80
C LEU A 82 -0.39 -7.67 -12.79
N LEU A 83 0.61 -6.79 -12.93
CA LEU A 83 1.77 -7.04 -13.78
C LEU A 83 2.56 -8.25 -13.29
N GLY A 84 2.82 -8.35 -11.98
CA GLY A 84 3.53 -9.47 -11.38
C GLY A 84 2.82 -10.81 -11.62
N LEU A 85 1.49 -10.85 -11.46
CA LEU A 85 0.70 -12.06 -11.74
C LEU A 85 0.79 -12.47 -13.21
N VAL A 86 0.61 -11.53 -14.13
CA VAL A 86 0.70 -11.81 -15.58
C VAL A 86 2.09 -12.32 -15.96
N LEU A 87 3.15 -11.64 -15.51
CA LEU A 87 4.52 -12.04 -15.80
C LEU A 87 4.85 -13.41 -15.22
N ASN A 88 4.39 -13.71 -14.00
CA ASN A 88 4.62 -15.02 -13.38
C ASN A 88 3.99 -16.15 -14.20
N ILE A 89 2.73 -15.98 -14.64
CA ILE A 89 2.05 -16.95 -15.51
C ILE A 89 2.81 -17.14 -16.82
N VAL A 90 3.24 -16.04 -17.46
CA VAL A 90 3.99 -16.08 -18.73
C VAL A 90 5.31 -16.83 -18.58
N VAL A 91 6.06 -16.58 -17.51
CA VAL A 91 7.37 -17.23 -17.28
C VAL A 91 7.20 -18.71 -16.98
N ILE A 92 6.17 -19.11 -16.23
CA ILE A 92 5.86 -20.53 -15.97
C ILE A 92 5.51 -21.23 -17.28
N ALA A 93 4.70 -20.60 -18.13
CA ALA A 93 4.28 -21.19 -19.41
C ALA A 93 5.43 -21.23 -20.44
N VAL A 94 6.26 -20.19 -20.48
CA VAL A 94 7.37 -20.04 -21.45
C VAL A 94 8.60 -19.46 -20.73
N PRO A 95 9.47 -20.29 -20.15
CA PRO A 95 10.63 -19.83 -19.37
C PRO A 95 11.59 -18.92 -20.13
N ALA A 96 11.70 -19.05 -21.46
CA ALA A 96 12.52 -18.17 -22.30
C ALA A 96 12.08 -16.69 -22.26
N LEU A 97 10.84 -16.40 -21.84
CA LEU A 97 10.31 -15.04 -21.69
C LEU A 97 10.61 -14.41 -20.32
N ALA A 98 11.45 -15.03 -19.49
CA ALA A 98 11.88 -14.47 -18.20
C ALA A 98 12.43 -13.04 -18.30
N VAL A 99 13.00 -12.65 -19.45
CA VAL A 99 13.46 -11.28 -19.72
C VAL A 99 12.34 -10.23 -19.57
N LEU A 100 11.06 -10.59 -19.74
CA LEU A 100 9.93 -9.67 -19.55
C LEU A 100 9.77 -9.20 -18.10
N THR A 101 10.36 -9.90 -17.13
CA THR A 101 10.33 -9.52 -15.70
C THR A 101 11.00 -8.17 -15.43
N TYR A 102 11.87 -7.69 -16.32
CA TYR A 102 12.45 -6.34 -16.24
C TYR A 102 11.40 -5.23 -16.41
N ALA A 103 10.18 -5.52 -16.85
CA ALA A 103 9.07 -4.57 -16.85
C ALA A 103 8.74 -4.02 -15.44
N ASN A 104 9.12 -4.73 -14.37
CA ASN A 104 8.99 -4.22 -12.99
C ASN A 104 9.81 -2.93 -12.74
N ILE A 105 10.84 -2.65 -13.54
CA ILE A 105 11.59 -1.38 -13.46
C ILE A 105 10.66 -0.20 -13.74
N PHE A 106 9.69 -0.36 -14.65
CA PHE A 106 8.71 0.68 -14.93
C PHE A 106 7.85 1.01 -13.70
N ILE A 107 7.44 -0.01 -12.94
CA ILE A 107 6.71 0.18 -11.67
C ILE A 107 7.56 0.95 -10.67
N LEU A 108 8.85 0.62 -10.55
CA LEU A 108 9.77 1.35 -9.68
C LEU A 108 9.88 2.83 -10.07
N ILE A 109 9.92 3.14 -11.37
CA ILE A 109 9.92 4.52 -11.87
C ILE A 109 8.63 5.25 -11.47
N LEU A 110 7.45 4.65 -11.70
CA LEU A 110 6.17 5.25 -11.32
C LEU A 110 6.10 5.53 -9.81
N TRP A 111 6.63 4.59 -9.02
CA TRP A 111 6.69 4.69 -7.57
C TRP A 111 7.57 5.86 -7.10
N ILE A 112 8.78 5.99 -7.65
CA ILE A 112 9.68 7.11 -7.37
C ILE A 112 9.03 8.44 -7.77
N LEU A 113 8.38 8.51 -8.94
CA LEU A 113 7.68 9.72 -9.38
C LEU A 113 6.57 10.14 -8.39
N GLY A 114 5.79 9.18 -7.88
CA GLY A 114 4.78 9.44 -6.87
C GLY A 114 5.36 10.01 -5.57
N ILE A 115 6.48 9.44 -5.09
CA ILE A 115 7.21 9.95 -3.92
C ILE A 115 7.76 11.35 -4.18
N VAL A 116 8.38 11.59 -5.34
CA VAL A 116 8.91 12.92 -5.69
C VAL A 116 7.81 13.97 -5.71
N ASN A 117 6.64 13.64 -6.27
CA ASN A 117 5.49 14.55 -6.26
C ASN A 117 5.02 14.82 -4.82
N ALA A 118 4.97 13.81 -3.94
CA ALA A 118 4.61 13.99 -2.53
C ALA A 118 5.64 14.86 -1.78
N VAL A 119 6.94 14.67 -2.02
CA VAL A 119 8.01 15.46 -1.42
C VAL A 119 7.94 16.92 -1.84
N LYS A 120 7.52 17.19 -3.08
CA LYS A 120 7.30 18.53 -3.63
C LYS A 120 5.93 19.14 -3.25
N GLU A 121 5.09 18.37 -2.55
CA GLU A 121 3.73 18.78 -2.19
C GLU A 121 2.84 19.06 -3.42
N GLU A 122 3.07 18.33 -4.51
CA GLU A 122 2.37 18.50 -5.79
C GLU A 122 1.39 17.35 -6.05
N MET A 123 0.13 17.69 -6.36
CA MET A 123 -0.87 16.73 -6.84
C MET A 123 -0.73 16.53 -8.35
N LYS A 124 0.43 16.01 -8.78
CA LYS A 124 0.70 15.69 -10.19
C LYS A 124 0.42 14.22 -10.50
N PRO A 125 -0.26 13.92 -11.62
CA PRO A 125 -0.61 12.56 -11.97
C PRO A 125 0.65 11.76 -12.27
N VAL A 126 0.79 10.61 -11.61
CA VAL A 126 1.81 9.64 -11.99
C VAL A 126 1.40 9.07 -13.36
N PRO A 127 2.29 9.02 -14.37
CA PRO A 127 1.94 8.50 -15.68
C PRO A 127 1.27 7.13 -15.60
N VAL A 128 0.29 6.86 -16.46
CA VAL A 128 -0.56 5.65 -16.48
C VAL A 128 -1.50 5.53 -15.26
N VAL A 129 -1.02 5.79 -14.05
CA VAL A 129 -1.80 5.62 -12.82
C VAL A 129 -2.82 6.74 -12.66
N GLY A 130 -2.39 7.99 -12.82
CA GLY A 130 -3.22 9.15 -12.52
C GLY A 130 -4.46 9.21 -13.40
N THR A 131 -4.33 8.90 -14.68
CA THR A 131 -5.46 8.85 -15.62
C THR A 131 -6.48 7.76 -15.28
N ILE A 132 -6.05 6.63 -14.70
CA ILE A 132 -6.92 5.49 -14.40
C ILE A 132 -7.56 5.61 -13.02
N PHE A 133 -6.80 6.06 -12.02
CA PHE A 133 -7.14 5.91 -10.60
C PHE A 133 -7.50 7.20 -9.86
N GLU A 134 -7.30 8.38 -10.45
CA GLU A 134 -7.57 9.67 -9.78
C GLU A 134 -9.03 9.83 -9.33
N LYS A 135 -9.97 9.30 -10.11
CA LYS A 135 -11.42 9.29 -9.80
C LYS A 135 -11.92 7.93 -9.29
N LYS A 136 -11.00 7.06 -8.86
CA LYS A 136 -11.34 5.76 -8.26
C LYS A 136 -11.20 5.84 -6.74
N PHE A 137 -11.73 4.83 -6.06
CA PHE A 137 -11.70 4.70 -4.60
C PHE A 137 -12.55 5.74 -3.85
N SER A 138 -13.88 5.60 -3.91
CA SER A 138 -14.82 6.51 -3.23
C SER A 138 -14.67 6.57 -1.72
N PHE A 139 -14.04 5.57 -1.11
CA PHE A 139 -13.72 5.58 0.32
C PHE A 139 -12.56 6.54 0.69
N LEU A 140 -11.86 7.08 -0.32
CA LEU A 140 -10.82 8.10 -0.18
C LEU A 140 -11.33 9.51 -0.48
N ASP A 141 -12.58 9.67 -0.91
CA ASP A 141 -13.22 10.99 -1.07
C ASP A 141 -13.64 11.57 0.28
#